data_AF-A0A6J4RAN8-F1
#
_entry.id   AF-A0A6J4RAN8-F1
#
_cell.length_a   1.000
_cell.length_b   1.000
_cell.length_c   1.000
_cell.angle_alpha   90.00
_cell.angle_beta   90.00
_cell.angle_gamma   90.00
#
_symmetry.space_group_name_H-M   'P 1'
#
loop_
_entity.id
_entity.type
_entity.pdbx_description
1 polymer ?
#
loop_
_entity_poly.entity_id
_entity_poly.type
_entity_poly.pdbx_seq_one_letter_code
_entity_poly.pdbx_strand_id
1 'polypeptide(L)' 'MLLLATLLSRRVERLTLGAKAIEEGDLASRIEPGFDDELGNLAQSFNAMAEKLQDSFVQLEERNETLDAVVNN' A
#
# COMPACT_ATOMS: atom_id res chain seq x y z
N MET A 1 9.20 29.09 -10.55
CA MET A 1 9.68 28.05 -9.60
C MET A 1 8.67 27.66 -8.52
N LEU A 2 7.57 28.40 -8.26
CA LEU A 2 6.57 27.96 -7.27
C LEU A 2 5.77 26.72 -7.74
N LEU A 3 5.42 26.68 -9.02
CA LEU A 3 4.62 25.59 -9.61
C LEU A 3 5.28 24.21 -9.46
N LEU A 4 6.60 24.12 -9.69
CA LEU A 4 7.36 22.87 -9.53
C LEU A 4 7.39 22.43 -8.06
N ALA A 5 7.64 23.35 -7.13
CA ALA A 5 7.62 23.05 -5.71
C ALA A 5 6.24 22.54 -5.26
N THR A 6 5.16 23.21 -5.69
CA THR A 6 3.80 22.76 -5.37
C THR A 6 3.45 21.39 -5.97
N LEU A 7 3.94 21.09 -7.17
CA LEU A 7 3.75 19.78 -7.81
C LEU A 7 4.46 18.67 -7.02
N LEU A 8 5.71 18.90 -6.65
CA LEU A 8 6.51 17.94 -5.87
C LEU A 8 5.91 17.72 -4.47
N SER A 9 5.54 18.79 -3.76
CA SER A 9 4.90 18.69 -2.44
C SER A 9 3.62 17.85 -2.48
N ARG A 10 2.76 18.05 -3.48
CA ARG A 10 1.53 17.24 -3.63
C ARG A 10 1.82 15.77 -3.88
N ARG A 11 2.87 15.44 -4.62
CA ARG A 11 3.24 14.04 -4.89
C ARG A 11 3.78 13.35 -3.63
N VAL A 12 4.59 14.06 -2.84
CA VAL A 12 5.06 13.56 -1.54
C VAL A 12 3.89 13.41 -0.57
N GLU A 13 2.96 14.37 -0.52
CA GLU A 13 1.76 14.29 0.31
C GLU A 13 0.92 13.05 0.00
N ARG A 14 0.71 12.71 -1.28
CA ARG A 14 0.02 11.46 -1.67
C ARG A 14 0.73 10.21 -1.16
N LEU A 15 2.07 10.18 -1.17
CA LEU A 15 2.85 9.08 -0.59
C LEU A 15 2.63 8.98 0.92
N THR A 16 2.65 10.10 1.62
CA THR A 16 2.36 10.14 3.05
C THR A 16 0.93 9.67 3.37
N LEU A 17 -0.06 10.08 2.58
CA LEU A 17 -1.45 9.64 2.76
C LEU A 17 -1.62 8.14 2.51
N GLY A 18 -0.99 7.61 1.46
CA GLY A 18 -0.99 6.16 1.21
C GLY A 18 -0.36 5.39 2.38
N ALA A 19 0.80 5.85 2.88
CA ALA A 19 1.46 5.22 4.03
C ALA A 19 0.58 5.23 5.30
N LYS A 20 -0.12 6.33 5.56
CA LYS A 20 -1.09 6.41 6.67
C LYS A 20 -2.27 5.46 6.50
N ALA A 21 -2.80 5.31 5.28
CA ALA A 21 -3.86 4.35 5.02
C ALA A 21 -3.43 2.91 5.35
N ILE A 22 -2.20 2.54 4.97
CA ILE A 22 -1.61 1.24 5.33
C ILE A 22 -1.43 1.10 6.85
N GLU A 23 -0.96 2.15 7.53
CA GLU A 23 -0.83 2.19 9.00
C GLU A 23 -2.19 1.98 9.70
N GLU A 24 -3.27 2.51 9.12
CA GLU A 24 -4.65 2.36 9.61
C GLU A 24 -5.30 1.02 9.21
N GLY A 25 -4.59 0.17 8.46
CA GLY A 25 -5.03 -1.16 8.05
C GLY A 25 -5.72 -1.23 6.68
N ASP A 26 -5.84 -0.12 5.96
CA ASP A 26 -6.33 -0.12 4.57
C ASP A 26 -5.23 -0.56 3.60
N LEU A 27 -5.03 -1.87 3.51
CA LEU A 27 -4.09 -2.50 2.60
C LEU A 27 -4.53 -2.46 1.14
N ALA A 28 -5.76 -2.04 0.84
CA ALA A 28 -6.26 -1.88 -0.53
C ALA A 28 -5.90 -0.52 -1.14
N SER A 29 -5.45 0.43 -0.32
CA SER A 29 -4.99 1.74 -0.79
C SER A 29 -3.87 1.62 -1.83
N ARG A 30 -3.96 2.39 -2.91
CA ARG A 30 -2.97 2.44 -4.00
C ARG A 30 -2.70 3.90 -4.37
N ILE A 31 -1.46 4.16 -4.76
CA ILE A 31 -0.99 5.48 -5.19
C ILE A 31 -0.82 5.46 -6.70
N GLU A 32 -1.50 6.37 -7.41
CA GLU A 32 -1.32 6.52 -8.86
C GLU A 32 0.13 6.92 -9.20
N PRO A 33 0.91 6.10 -9.92
CA PRO A 33 2.27 6.47 -10.32
C PRO A 33 2.19 7.70 -11.24
N GLY A 34 2.73 8.83 -10.79
CA GLY A 34 2.64 10.09 -11.54
C GLY A 34 3.53 10.09 -12.79
N PHE A 35 4.65 10.80 -12.73
CA PHE A 35 5.64 10.79 -13.81
C PHE A 35 6.57 9.59 -13.67
N ASP A 36 7.20 9.19 -14.78
CA ASP A 36 8.24 8.16 -14.81
C ASP A 36 9.58 8.73 -14.27
N ASP A 37 9.60 8.94 -12.97
CA ASP A 37 10.74 9.46 -12.21
C ASP A 37 10.88 8.74 -10.86
N GLU A 38 11.80 9.18 -10.01
CA GLU A 38 12.05 8.55 -8.71
C GLU A 38 10.81 8.49 -7.82
N LEU A 39 9.94 9.50 -7.87
CA LEU A 39 8.69 9.50 -7.10
C LEU A 39 7.62 8.59 -7.74
N GLY A 40 7.62 8.44 -9.07
CA GLY A 40 6.80 7.44 -9.75
C GLY A 40 7.21 6.02 -9.38
N ASN A 41 8.50 5.73 -9.45
CA ASN A 41 9.08 4.44 -9.05
C ASN A 41 8.84 4.13 -7.56
N LEU A 42 8.89 5.15 -6.70
CA LEU A 42 8.56 5.00 -5.29
C LEU A 42 7.07 4.68 -5.08
N ALA A 43 6.16 5.32 -5.82
CA ALA A 43 4.73 4.99 -5.78
C ALA A 43 4.45 3.55 -6.25
N GLN A 44 5.13 3.07 -7.30
CA GLN A 44 5.02 1.69 -7.76
C GLN A 44 5.54 0.70 -6.70
N SER A 45 6.70 0.98 -6.12
CA SER A 45 7.30 0.17 -5.05
C SER A 45 6.40 0.12 -3.81
N PHE A 46 5.78 1.25 -3.46
CA PHE A 46 4.78 1.33 -2.39
C PHE A 46 3.57 0.44 -2.68
N ASN A 47 3.01 0.51 -3.88
CA ASN A 47 1.85 -0.32 -4.26
C ASN A 47 2.17 -1.81 -4.20
N ALA A 48 3.35 -2.22 -4.69
CA ALA A 48 3.80 -3.60 -4.64
C ALA A 48 4.01 -4.09 -3.19
N MET A 49 4.43 -3.21 -2.29
CA MET A 49 4.51 -3.52 -0.86
C MET A 49 3.11 -3.70 -0.25
N ALA A 50 2.18 -2.79 -0.53
CA ALA A 50 0.80 -2.87 -0.06
C ALA A 50 0.10 -4.15 -0.53
N GLU A 51 0.27 -4.52 -1.80
CA GLU A 51 -0.23 -5.78 -2.38
C GLU A 51 0.32 -7.00 -1.64
N LYS A 52 1.64 -7.08 -1.44
CA LYS A 52 2.25 -8.20 -0.69
C LYS A 52 1.76 -8.30 0.75
N LEU A 53 1.54 -7.16 1.42
CA LEU A 53 0.96 -7.15 2.75
C LEU A 53 -0.47 -7.70 2.71
N GLN A 54 -1.30 -7.21 1.79
CA GLN A 54 -2.67 -7.68 1.61
C GLN A 54 -2.73 -9.20 1.39
N ASP A 55 -1.93 -9.72 0.47
CA ASP A 55 -1.84 -11.15 0.19
C ASP A 55 -1.37 -11.97 1.40
N SER A 56 -0.48 -11.41 2.22
CA SER A 56 0.01 -12.10 3.42
C SER A 56 -1.09 -12.20 4.48
N PHE A 57 -1.94 -11.18 4.63
CA PHE A 57 -3.08 -11.23 5.54
C PHE A 57 -4.15 -12.22 5.09
N VAL A 58 -4.48 -12.24 3.79
CA VAL A 58 -5.42 -13.23 3.23
C VAL A 58 -4.92 -14.66 3.49
N GLN A 59 -3.65 -14.94 3.24
CA GLN A 59 -3.06 -16.27 3.50
C GLN A 59 -3.06 -16.63 5.00
N LEU A 60 -2.90 -15.65 5.89
CA LEU A 60 -3.00 -15.90 7.33
C LEU A 60 -4.43 -16.25 7.75
N GLU A 61 -5.43 -15.57 7.18
CA GLU A 61 -6.85 -15.84 7.42
C GLU A 61 -7.24 -17.24 6.94
N GLU A 62 -6.89 -17.61 5.71
CA GLU A 62 -7.13 -18.95 5.15
C GLU A 62 -6.50 -20.07 6.01
N ARG A 63 -5.29 -19.83 6.53
CA ARG A 63 -4.61 -20.77 7.43
C ARG A 63 -5.33 -20.90 8.77
N ASN A 64 -5.80 -19.79 9.34
CA ASN A 64 -6.56 -19.81 10.58
C ASN A 64 -7.88 -20.57 10.41
N GLU A 65 -8.63 -20.31 9.33
CA GLU A 65 -9.86 -21.05 9.02
C GLU A 65 -9.61 -22.56 8.87
N THR A 66 -8.50 -22.93 8.21
CA THR A 66 -8.10 -24.34 8.07
C THR A 66 -7.79 -24.97 9.43
N LEU A 67 -7.09 -24.27 10.32
CA LEU A 67 -6.79 -24.76 11.67
C LEU A 67 -8.06 -24.92 12.50
N ASP A 68 -8.96 -23.94 12.46
CA ASP A 68 -10.23 -23.98 13.18
C ASP A 68 -11.12 -25.14 12.71
N ALA A 69 -11.14 -25.42 11.41
CA ALA A 69 -11.87 -26.57 10.86
C ALA A 69 -11.31 -27.92 11.35
N VAL A 70 -9.98 -28.01 11.57
CA VAL A 70 -9.33 -29.22 12.08
C VAL A 70 -9.50 -29.38 13.60
N VAL A 71 -9.46 -28.28 14.36
CA VAL A 71 -9.59 -28.32 15.83
C VAL A 71 -11.02 -28.57 16.29
N ASN A 72 -12.03 -28.09 15.55
CA ASN A 72 -13.45 -28.24 15.89
C ASN A 72 -14.09 -29.54 15.35
N ASN A 73 -13.29 -30.46 14.81
CA ASN A 73 -13.71 -31.81 14.37
C ASN A 73 -13.16 -32.87 15.34
#